data_AF-A0A6G6W5R9-F1
#
_entry.id   AF-A0A6G6W5R9-F1
#
_cell.length_a   1.000
_cell.length_b   1.000
_cell.length_c   1.000
_cell.angle_alpha   90.00
_cell.angle_beta   90.00
_cell.angle_gamma   90.00
#
_symmetry.space_group_name_H-M   'P 1'
#
loop_
_entity.id
_entity.type
_entity.pdbx_description
1 polymer ?
#
loop_
_entity_poly.entity_id
_entity_poly.type
_entity_poly.pdbx_seq_one_letter_code
_entity_poly.pdbx_strand_id
1 'polypeptide(L)'
;MGINDWWRDHPEERYWMIAPSRGVVGDALSAPKSSLDRRFEWSHELVGFTEPGDTIFVWDRTLSMPGIGAWGRILGPLTEDEHARRGDTLPHWRMPVSDTLRLASPITLAALRRIGSDIIAVRDAVEALTDGPVYFPFIGGPETLVPAPAYLTKMPRDLVALLSSRFGFEFAL
;
A
#
# COMPACT_ATOMS: atom_id res chain seq x y z
N MET A 1 -18.33 4.70 -6.20
CA MET A 1 -18.61 3.42 -5.51
C MET A 1 -17.87 3.52 -4.19
N GLY A 2 -18.48 3.25 -3.04
CA GLY A 2 -17.78 3.39 -1.76
C GLY A 2 -16.61 2.42 -1.66
N ILE A 3 -15.56 2.80 -0.92
CA ILE A 3 -14.51 1.88 -0.49
C ILE A 3 -15.11 0.83 0.44
N ASN A 4 -14.74 -0.44 0.21
CA ASN A 4 -15.06 -1.56 1.08
C ASN A 4 -14.05 -1.60 2.24
N ASP A 5 -14.38 -0.94 3.33
CA ASP A 5 -13.52 -0.73 4.49
C ASP A 5 -13.64 -1.86 5.53
N TRP A 6 -13.48 -3.11 5.07
CA TRP A 6 -13.54 -4.32 5.90
C TRP A 6 -12.59 -4.33 7.11
N TRP A 7 -11.58 -3.46 7.12
CA TRP A 7 -10.62 -3.27 8.20
C TRP A 7 -11.02 -2.20 9.23
N ARG A 8 -12.12 -1.46 9.03
CA ARG A 8 -12.46 -0.28 9.84
C ARG A 8 -12.45 -0.55 11.34
N ASP A 9 -13.04 -1.68 11.75
CA ASP A 9 -13.17 -2.06 13.16
C ASP A 9 -11.98 -2.89 13.68
N HIS A 10 -10.92 -3.02 12.86
CA HIS A 10 -9.73 -3.85 13.11
C HIS A 10 -8.46 -2.99 13.16
N PRO A 11 -8.09 -2.40 14.30
CA PRO A 11 -6.89 -1.56 14.39
C PRO A 11 -5.60 -2.33 14.06
N GLU A 12 -5.59 -3.64 14.23
CA GLU A 12 -4.52 -4.53 13.82
C GLU A 12 -4.34 -4.65 12.30
N GLU A 13 -5.26 -4.12 11.49
CA GLU A 13 -5.22 -4.15 10.02
C GLU A 13 -4.60 -2.87 9.42
N ARG A 14 -3.97 -2.01 10.22
CA ARG A 14 -3.51 -0.67 9.77
C ARG A 14 -2.17 -0.69 9.02
N TYR A 15 -2.14 -1.41 7.91
CA TYR A 15 -0.98 -1.58 7.04
C TYR A 15 -1.31 -1.30 5.57
N TRP A 16 -0.42 -0.55 4.91
CA TRP A 16 -0.61 -0.08 3.54
C TRP A 16 0.64 -0.28 2.70
N MET A 17 0.49 -0.49 1.40
CA MET A 17 1.62 -0.45 0.46
C MET A 17 1.41 0.62 -0.59
N ILE A 18 2.41 1.48 -0.76
CA ILE A 18 2.50 2.46 -1.84
C ILE A 18 3.56 2.04 -2.86
N ALA A 19 3.29 2.29 -4.13
CA ALA A 19 4.23 2.06 -5.23
C ALA A 19 4.62 3.37 -5.93
N PRO A 20 5.45 4.22 -5.30
CA PRO A 20 5.82 5.50 -5.88
C PRO A 20 6.73 5.30 -7.10
N SER A 21 6.67 6.25 -8.04
CA SER A 21 7.49 6.19 -9.27
C SER A 21 9.00 6.28 -9.02
N ARG A 22 9.42 6.88 -7.90
CA ARG A 22 10.84 7.12 -7.56
C ARG A 22 11.36 6.27 -6.39
N GLY A 23 10.58 5.29 -5.90
CA GLY A 23 11.00 4.43 -4.79
C GLY A 23 11.04 5.10 -3.41
N VAL A 24 10.63 6.36 -3.32
CA VAL A 24 10.46 7.13 -2.08
C VAL A 24 9.10 7.82 -2.10
N VAL A 25 8.47 7.94 -0.94
CA VAL A 25 7.14 8.55 -0.80
C VAL A 25 7.22 10.08 -0.81
N GLY A 26 8.28 10.65 -0.21
CA GLY A 26 8.36 12.07 0.11
C GLY A 26 7.63 12.38 1.42
N ASP A 27 7.20 13.62 1.60
CA ASP A 27 6.68 14.11 2.90
C ASP A 27 5.19 13.78 3.15
N ALA A 28 4.47 13.31 2.12
CA ALA A 28 3.06 12.97 2.22
C ALA A 28 2.61 11.98 1.13
N LEU A 29 1.57 11.20 1.43
CA LEU A 29 0.74 10.63 0.39
C LEU A 29 -0.05 11.76 -0.26
N SER A 30 0.07 11.88 -1.58
CA SER A 30 -0.63 12.88 -2.36
C SER A 30 -1.35 12.22 -3.53
N ALA A 31 -2.67 12.27 -3.52
CA ALA A 31 -3.49 11.66 -4.54
C ALA A 31 -4.68 12.56 -4.94
N PRO A 32 -5.01 12.68 -6.23
CA PRO A 32 -6.18 13.45 -6.65
C PRO A 32 -7.47 12.77 -6.17
N LYS A 33 -8.43 13.57 -5.68
CA LYS A 33 -9.76 13.09 -5.25
C LYS A 33 -10.66 12.72 -6.43
N SER A 34 -10.38 13.28 -7.61
CA SER A 34 -11.02 12.90 -8.87
C SER A 34 -9.97 12.53 -9.89
N SER A 35 -10.08 11.33 -10.46
CA SER A 35 -9.24 10.86 -11.56
C SER A 35 -10.04 10.84 -12.85
N LEU A 36 -9.46 11.31 -13.95
CA LEU A 36 -10.02 11.11 -15.29
C LEU A 36 -10.02 9.62 -15.68
N ASP A 37 -9.12 8.82 -15.10
CA ASP A 37 -9.09 7.37 -15.24
C ASP A 37 -9.77 6.70 -14.04
N ARG A 38 -11.01 6.25 -14.25
CA ARG A 38 -11.84 5.58 -13.25
C ARG A 38 -11.35 4.18 -12.87
N ARG A 39 -10.39 3.59 -13.61
CA ARG A 39 -9.97 2.19 -13.38
C ARG A 39 -9.21 1.98 -12.07
N PHE A 40 -8.59 3.04 -11.52
CA PHE A 40 -7.78 2.96 -10.29
C PHE A 40 -8.12 4.07 -9.29
N GLU A 41 -9.29 4.68 -9.43
CA GLU A 41 -9.80 5.73 -8.55
C GLU A 41 -9.81 5.29 -7.08
N TRP A 42 -10.19 4.03 -6.83
CA TRP A 42 -10.17 3.43 -5.50
C TRP A 42 -8.80 3.53 -4.81
N SER A 43 -7.69 3.40 -5.55
CA SER A 43 -6.35 3.43 -4.96
C SER A 43 -5.93 4.82 -4.47
N HIS A 44 -6.55 5.87 -5.01
CA HIS A 44 -6.41 7.23 -4.49
C HIS A 44 -7.37 7.49 -3.33
N GLU A 45 -8.61 6.97 -3.43
CA GLU A 45 -9.59 7.07 -2.36
C GLU A 45 -9.09 6.44 -1.06
N LEU A 46 -8.32 5.34 -1.12
CA LEU A 46 -7.70 4.71 0.05
C LEU A 46 -6.82 5.66 0.89
N VAL A 47 -6.28 6.75 0.33
CA VAL A 47 -5.55 7.75 1.12
C VAL A 47 -6.44 8.34 2.21
N GLY A 48 -7.72 8.57 1.91
CA GLY A 48 -8.70 9.07 2.87
C GLY A 48 -9.07 8.10 4.00
N PHE A 49 -8.64 6.83 3.90
CA PHE A 49 -8.88 5.78 4.89
C PHE A 49 -7.64 5.45 5.72
N THR A 50 -6.53 6.16 5.49
CA THR A 50 -5.33 6.06 6.34
C THR A 50 -5.52 6.88 7.61
N GLU A 51 -4.98 6.39 8.72
CA GLU A 51 -5.02 7.07 10.02
C GLU A 51 -3.60 7.32 10.57
N PRO A 52 -3.40 8.35 11.41
CA PRO A 52 -2.17 8.53 12.16
C PRO A 52 -1.76 7.26 12.93
N GLY A 53 -0.50 6.86 12.79
CA GLY A 53 0.06 5.65 13.39
C GLY A 53 0.09 4.44 12.46
N ASP A 54 -0.66 4.45 11.37
CA ASP A 54 -0.65 3.38 10.38
C ASP A 54 0.75 3.16 9.80
N THR A 55 1.04 1.92 9.43
CA THR A 55 2.32 1.55 8.80
C THR A 55 2.18 1.56 7.29
N ILE A 56 3.17 2.14 6.61
CA ILE A 56 3.23 2.17 5.16
C ILE A 56 4.52 1.53 4.64
N PHE A 57 4.37 0.60 3.70
CA PHE A 57 5.46 -0.06 2.99
C PHE A 57 5.67 0.57 1.63
N VAL A 58 6.92 0.70 1.23
CA VAL A 58 7.29 1.32 -0.04
C VAL A 58 7.77 0.25 -1.01
N TRP A 59 6.98 0.03 -2.05
CA TRP A 59 7.40 -0.73 -3.21
C TRP A 59 8.36 0.11 -4.06
N ASP A 60 9.64 -0.26 -4.04
CA ASP A 60 10.69 0.44 -4.74
C ASP A 60 11.00 -0.23 -6.09
N ARG A 61 10.62 0.46 -7.17
CA ARG A 61 10.88 0.03 -8.56
C ARG A 61 12.29 0.41 -9.06
N THR A 62 13.02 1.22 -8.30
CA THR A 62 14.35 1.74 -8.67
C THR A 62 15.49 0.83 -8.22
N LEU A 63 15.21 -0.13 -7.33
CA LEU A 63 16.15 -1.17 -6.95
C LEU A 63 16.53 -2.05 -8.15
N SER A 64 17.75 -2.60 -8.12
CA SER A 64 18.22 -3.58 -9.10
C SER A 64 17.30 -4.79 -9.22
N MET A 65 16.65 -5.17 -8.11
CA MET A 65 15.52 -6.07 -8.06
C MET A 65 14.35 -5.37 -7.38
N PRO A 66 13.27 -5.01 -8.11
CA PRO A 66 12.11 -4.34 -7.53
C PRO A 66 11.53 -5.13 -6.36
N GLY A 67 11.05 -4.42 -5.34
CA GLY A 67 10.57 -5.06 -4.11
C GLY A 67 10.12 -4.06 -3.05
N ILE A 68 9.77 -4.56 -1.87
CA ILE A 68 9.55 -3.71 -0.69
C ILE A 68 10.93 -3.30 -0.16
N GLY A 69 11.25 -2.01 -0.24
CA GLY A 69 12.58 -1.49 0.07
C GLY A 69 12.64 -0.57 1.29
N ALA A 70 11.49 -0.08 1.77
CA ALA A 70 11.41 0.81 2.91
C ALA A 70 10.05 0.70 3.60
N TRP A 71 9.95 1.27 4.80
CA TRP A 71 8.69 1.45 5.51
C TRP A 71 8.68 2.80 6.24
N GLY A 72 7.52 3.26 6.66
CA GLY A 72 7.34 4.47 7.46
C GLY A 72 6.01 4.48 8.19
N ARG A 73 5.64 5.62 8.75
CA ARG A 73 4.38 5.82 9.49
C ARG A 73 3.55 6.94 8.87
N ILE A 74 2.23 6.78 8.91
CA ILE A 74 1.30 7.86 8.64
C ILE A 74 1.27 8.78 9.86
N LEU A 75 1.40 10.09 9.65
CA LEU A 75 1.45 11.09 10.71
C LEU A 75 0.13 11.86 10.84
N GLY A 76 -0.48 12.20 9.71
CA GLY A 76 -1.66 13.06 9.68
C GLY A 76 -1.42 14.48 10.23
N PRO A 77 -2.50 15.27 10.38
CA PRO A 77 -3.86 14.95 9.96
C PRO A 77 -4.01 14.90 8.43
N LEU A 78 -5.06 14.23 7.95
CA LEU A 78 -5.46 14.31 6.55
C LEU A 78 -5.88 15.73 6.22
N THR A 79 -5.35 16.27 5.13
CA THR A 79 -5.69 17.60 4.61
C THR A 79 -6.10 17.49 3.15
N GLU A 80 -6.83 18.50 2.68
CA GLU A 80 -7.20 18.64 1.28
C GLU A 80 -6.48 19.87 0.72
N ASP A 81 -5.72 19.65 -0.36
CA ASP A 81 -5.01 20.69 -1.09
C ASP A 81 -5.56 20.79 -2.51
N GLU A 82 -5.37 21.95 -3.14
CA GLU A 82 -5.68 22.17 -4.53
C GLU A 82 -4.40 22.12 -5.38
N HIS A 83 -4.37 21.25 -6.39
CA HIS A 83 -3.23 21.17 -7.31
C HIS A 83 -3.66 21.60 -8.72
N ALA A 84 -2.99 22.62 -9.26
CA ALA A 84 -3.20 23.05 -10.64
C ALA A 84 -2.46 22.11 -11.60
N ARG A 85 -3.21 21.33 -12.40
CA ARG A 85 -2.64 20.46 -13.44
C ARG A 85 -3.29 20.77 -14.78
N ARG A 86 -2.48 21.20 -15.76
CA ARG A 86 -2.94 21.56 -17.13
C ARG A 86 -4.07 22.62 -17.17
N GLY A 87 -4.09 23.55 -16.21
CA GLY A 87 -5.07 24.64 -16.17
C GLY A 87 -6.31 24.34 -15.32
N ASP A 88 -6.52 23.10 -14.90
CA ASP A 88 -7.59 22.71 -13.99
C ASP A 88 -7.06 22.58 -12.55
N THR A 89 -7.77 23.17 -11.60
CA THR A 89 -7.52 22.99 -10.17
C THR A 89 -8.27 21.75 -9.72
N LEU A 90 -7.53 20.71 -9.30
CA LEU A 90 -8.12 19.47 -8.82
C LEU A 90 -7.90 19.32 -7.32
N PRO A 91 -8.94 18.93 -6.56
CA PRO A 91 -8.77 18.64 -5.15
C PRO A 91 -7.93 17.37 -4.97
N HIS A 92 -7.01 17.42 -4.01
CA HIS A 92 -6.05 16.38 -3.68
C HIS A 92 -6.14 16.03 -2.20
N TRP A 93 -6.09 14.73 -1.90
CA TRP A 93 -5.76 14.26 -0.58
C TRP A 93 -4.28 14.52 -0.31
N ARG A 94 -3.97 15.05 0.87
CA ARG A 94 -2.62 15.14 1.40
C ARG A 94 -2.59 14.53 2.80
N MET A 95 -1.93 13.39 2.93
CA MET A 95 -1.72 12.71 4.21
C MET A 95 -0.22 12.71 4.55
N PRO A 96 0.23 13.50 5.55
CA PRO A 96 1.63 13.51 5.99
C PRO A 96 2.14 12.12 6.38
N VAL A 97 3.38 11.82 5.97
CA VAL A 97 4.09 10.59 6.33
C VAL A 97 5.44 10.90 6.96
N SER A 98 5.94 10.00 7.79
CA SER A 98 7.30 10.10 8.32
C SER A 98 8.34 9.92 7.23
N ASP A 99 9.58 10.26 7.54
CA ASP A 99 10.72 9.74 6.80
C ASP A 99 10.63 8.21 6.71
N THR A 100 10.99 7.67 5.55
CA THR A 100 10.97 6.23 5.31
C THR A 100 12.31 5.60 5.68
N LEU A 101 12.25 4.55 6.48
CA LEU A 101 13.41 3.76 6.89
C LEU A 101 13.63 2.63 5.89
N ARG A 102 14.85 2.59 5.32
CA ARG A 102 15.25 1.51 4.41
C ARG A 102 15.32 0.18 5.15
N LEU A 103 14.81 -0.87 4.52
CA LEU A 103 15.05 -2.22 5.01
C LEU A 103 16.52 -2.59 4.78
N ALA A 104 17.15 -3.22 5.77
CA ALA A 104 18.53 -3.71 5.64
C ALA A 104 18.68 -4.69 4.46
N SER A 105 17.64 -5.50 4.24
CA SER A 105 17.49 -6.38 3.07
C SER A 105 16.12 -6.15 2.44
N PRO A 106 16.04 -5.56 1.23
CA PRO A 106 14.78 -5.41 0.51
C PRO A 106 14.11 -6.76 0.24
N ILE A 107 12.77 -6.80 0.37
CA ILE A 107 11.97 -7.97 0.04
C ILE A 107 11.66 -7.93 -1.46
N THR A 108 12.52 -8.55 -2.25
CA THR A 108 12.45 -8.49 -3.71
C THR A 108 11.25 -9.25 -4.26
N LEU A 109 10.79 -8.90 -5.46
CA LEU A 109 9.73 -9.63 -6.17
C LEU A 109 10.08 -11.11 -6.36
N ALA A 110 11.37 -11.41 -6.62
CA ALA A 110 11.85 -12.77 -6.71
C ALA A 110 11.73 -13.51 -5.37
N ALA A 111 11.98 -12.83 -4.24
CA ALA A 111 11.77 -13.40 -2.91
C ALA A 111 10.28 -13.63 -2.60
N LEU A 112 9.41 -12.70 -2.97
CA LEU A 112 7.95 -12.84 -2.82
C LEU A 112 7.41 -14.02 -3.62
N ARG A 113 7.85 -14.22 -4.87
CA ARG A 113 7.44 -15.36 -5.70
C ARG A 113 7.84 -16.71 -5.11
N ARG A 114 8.95 -16.80 -4.37
CA ARG A 114 9.34 -18.04 -3.66
C ARG A 114 8.36 -18.45 -2.57
N ILE A 115 7.62 -17.50 -1.99
CA ILE A 115 6.55 -17.75 -1.02
C ILE A 115 5.17 -17.44 -1.63
N GLY A 116 5.07 -17.44 -2.96
CA GLY A 116 3.87 -16.97 -3.67
C GLY A 116 2.61 -17.71 -3.27
N SER A 117 2.69 -19.04 -3.06
CA SER A 117 1.54 -19.84 -2.63
C SER A 117 1.01 -19.39 -1.26
N ASP A 118 1.89 -19.04 -0.33
CA ASP A 118 1.49 -18.54 0.99
C ASP A 118 0.84 -17.16 0.90
N ILE A 119 1.36 -16.28 0.04
CA ILE A 119 0.79 -14.94 -0.22
C ILE A 119 -0.62 -15.06 -0.82
N ILE A 120 -0.79 -15.97 -1.79
CA ILE A 120 -2.08 -16.23 -2.42
C ILE A 120 -3.07 -16.82 -1.41
N ALA A 121 -2.64 -17.75 -0.55
CA ALA A 121 -3.49 -18.29 0.50
C ALA A 121 -4.00 -17.20 1.46
N VAL A 122 -3.15 -16.22 1.82
CA VAL A 122 -3.58 -15.06 2.63
C VAL A 122 -4.62 -14.23 1.87
N ARG A 123 -4.40 -13.93 0.58
CA ARG A 123 -5.39 -13.20 -0.23
C ARG A 123 -6.73 -13.92 -0.24
N ASP A 124 -6.72 -15.20 -0.60
CA ASP A 124 -7.93 -16.00 -0.77
C ASP A 124 -8.69 -16.13 0.56
N ALA A 125 -7.99 -16.18 1.71
CA ALA A 125 -8.61 -16.17 3.03
C ALA A 125 -9.31 -14.84 3.35
N VAL A 126 -8.68 -13.69 3.04
CA VAL A 126 -9.29 -12.37 3.24
C VAL A 126 -10.50 -12.19 2.31
N GLU A 127 -10.38 -12.62 1.05
CA GLU A 127 -11.49 -12.60 0.08
C GLU A 127 -12.67 -13.47 0.52
N ALA A 128 -12.41 -14.65 1.13
CA ALA A 128 -13.48 -15.51 1.64
C ALA A 128 -14.25 -14.91 2.83
N LEU A 129 -13.62 -14.00 3.58
CA LEU A 129 -14.21 -13.34 4.76
C LEU A 129 -14.80 -11.97 4.44
N THR A 130 -14.56 -11.45 3.23
CA THR A 130 -14.89 -10.07 2.87
C THR A 130 -15.86 -10.04 1.70
N ASP A 131 -16.98 -9.37 1.88
CA ASP A 131 -17.91 -9.13 0.78
C ASP A 131 -17.45 -7.90 -0.02
N GLY A 132 -16.85 -8.13 -1.19
CA GLY A 132 -16.35 -7.07 -2.08
C GLY A 132 -14.82 -6.98 -2.19
N PRO A 133 -14.29 -5.87 -2.76
CA PRO A 133 -12.86 -5.74 -3.03
C PRO A 133 -12.01 -5.70 -1.75
N VAL A 134 -10.92 -6.45 -1.72
CA VAL A 134 -9.97 -6.48 -0.58
C VAL A 134 -8.76 -5.54 -0.78
N TYR A 135 -8.62 -4.95 -1.97
CA TYR A 135 -7.53 -4.03 -2.35
C TYR A 135 -6.11 -4.57 -2.12
N PHE A 136 -5.94 -5.88 -2.32
CA PHE A 136 -4.70 -6.61 -2.04
C PHE A 136 -3.49 -6.06 -2.85
N PRO A 137 -2.27 -6.04 -2.28
CA PRO A 137 -1.11 -5.39 -2.88
C PRO A 137 -0.53 -6.11 -4.10
N PHE A 138 -0.89 -7.38 -4.32
CA PHE A 138 -0.34 -8.22 -5.37
C PHE A 138 -1.44 -8.88 -6.20
N ILE A 139 -1.17 -9.10 -7.48
CA ILE A 139 -2.05 -9.79 -8.41
C ILE A 139 -1.31 -10.95 -9.08
N GLY A 140 -2.06 -11.84 -9.73
CA GLY A 140 -1.53 -13.03 -10.40
C GLY A 140 -1.62 -14.29 -9.52
N GLY A 141 -0.88 -15.31 -9.93
CA GLY A 141 -0.73 -16.57 -9.20
C GLY A 141 0.63 -16.68 -8.48
N PRO A 142 0.91 -17.82 -7.84
CA PRO A 142 2.11 -18.00 -7.01
C PRO A 142 3.44 -17.62 -7.72
N GLU A 143 3.63 -18.08 -8.95
CA GLU A 143 4.86 -17.84 -9.71
C GLU A 143 4.81 -16.55 -10.56
N THR A 144 3.61 -16.07 -10.85
CA THR A 144 3.36 -14.89 -11.70
C THR A 144 3.04 -13.63 -10.91
N LEU A 145 3.24 -13.67 -9.59
CA LEU A 145 2.96 -12.56 -8.68
C LEU A 145 3.62 -11.28 -9.18
N VAL A 146 2.86 -10.19 -9.19
CA VAL A 146 3.31 -8.82 -9.49
C VAL A 146 2.58 -7.83 -8.59
N PRO A 147 3.17 -6.65 -8.27
CA PRO A 147 2.46 -5.61 -7.55
C PRO A 147 1.20 -5.18 -8.32
N ALA A 148 0.11 -4.93 -7.61
CA ALA A 148 -1.08 -4.35 -8.19
C ALA A 148 -0.75 -2.98 -8.83
N PRO A 149 -1.30 -2.65 -10.00
CA PRO A 149 -1.07 -1.37 -10.67
C PRO A 149 -1.88 -0.24 -9.99
N ALA A 150 -1.65 -0.02 -8.70
CA ALA A 150 -2.39 0.89 -7.84
C ALA A 150 -1.43 1.86 -7.13
N TYR A 151 -1.92 3.06 -6.80
CA TYR A 151 -1.16 4.04 -6.03
C TYR A 151 -0.95 3.56 -4.59
N LEU A 152 -2.06 3.29 -3.89
CA LEU A 152 -2.08 2.72 -2.55
C LEU A 152 -2.89 1.42 -2.55
N THR A 153 -2.48 0.46 -1.74
CA THR A 153 -3.15 -0.84 -1.56
C THR A 153 -3.18 -1.21 -0.08
N LYS A 154 -4.17 -2.02 0.30
CA LYS A 154 -4.34 -2.50 1.67
C LYS A 154 -3.48 -3.73 1.89
N MET A 155 -2.58 -3.72 2.88
CA MET A 155 -1.85 -4.92 3.28
C MET A 155 -2.57 -5.60 4.44
N PRO A 156 -3.07 -6.84 4.29
CA PRO A 156 -3.67 -7.55 5.42
C PRO A 156 -2.65 -7.81 6.52
N ARG A 157 -3.10 -7.84 7.79
CA ARG A 157 -2.25 -8.15 8.94
C ARG A 157 -1.49 -9.47 8.73
N ASP A 158 -2.19 -10.50 8.25
CA ASP A 158 -1.60 -11.82 8.05
C ASP A 158 -0.53 -11.83 6.95
N LEU A 159 -0.65 -10.97 5.95
CA LEU A 159 0.41 -10.78 4.95
C LEU A 159 1.64 -10.15 5.60
N VAL A 160 1.45 -9.14 6.45
CA VAL A 160 2.55 -8.50 7.18
C VAL A 160 3.24 -9.49 8.12
N ALA A 161 2.47 -10.30 8.84
CA ALA A 161 3.00 -11.35 9.71
C ALA A 161 3.79 -12.42 8.94
N LEU A 162 3.26 -12.87 7.79
CA LEU A 162 3.95 -13.79 6.89
C LEU A 162 5.29 -13.22 6.42
N LEU A 163 5.30 -11.97 5.95
CA LEU A 163 6.51 -11.32 5.47
C LEU A 163 7.53 -11.15 6.62
N SER A 164 7.08 -10.76 7.82
CA SER A 164 7.96 -10.62 8.99
C SER A 164 8.60 -11.96 9.37
N SER A 165 7.80 -13.03 9.42
CA SER A 165 8.25 -14.40 9.69
C SER A 165 9.30 -14.90 8.68
N ARG A 166 9.15 -14.57 7.38
CA ARG A 166 10.03 -15.06 6.31
C ARG A 166 11.26 -14.21 6.05
N PHE A 167 11.19 -12.90 6.32
CA PHE A 167 12.25 -11.94 5.96
C PHE A 167 12.85 -11.21 7.16
N GLY A 168 12.37 -11.48 8.38
CA GLY A 168 13.03 -11.06 9.62
C GLY A 168 13.08 -9.56 9.85
N PHE A 169 12.03 -8.83 9.46
CA PHE A 169 11.89 -7.43 9.88
C PHE A 169 10.96 -7.37 11.11
N GLU A 170 11.44 -6.71 12.17
CA GLU A 170 10.62 -6.30 13.31
C GLU A 170 10.23 -4.84 13.11
N PHE A 171 8.92 -4.57 13.16
CA PHE A 171 8.46 -3.19 13.28
C PHE A 171 8.78 -2.73 14.69
N ALA A 172 9.47 -1.60 14.82
CA ALA A 172 9.38 -0.86 16.06
C ALA A 172 7.90 -0.45 16.22
N LEU A 173 7.17 -1.23 17.01
CA LEU A 173 5.82 -0.94 17.49
C LEU A 173 5.89 0.26 18.44
#